data_AF-N4X221-F1
#
_entry.id   AF-N4X221-F1
#
_cell.length_a   1.000
_cell.length_b   1.000
_cell.length_c   1.000
_cell.angle_alpha   90.00
_cell.angle_beta   90.00
_cell.angle_gamma   90.00
#
_symmetry.space_group_name_H-M   'P 1'
#
loop_
_entity.id
_entity.type
_entity.pdbx_description
1 polymer ?
#
loop_
_entity_poly.entity_id
_entity_poly.type
_entity_poly.pdbx_seq_one_letter_code
_entity_poly.pdbx_strand_id
1 'polypeptide(L)'
;MASFFKTVDTMAKFPNTLGVLAGNELINNDATLPVAAVLKAVVRDLKKHMKLQNEACGQRILPIGYNAATSGARDKEVLEYLTVGEDHISIDFWTCKNYDLKGLSDVTRLEYDDLLHRFTNTCIPIFLSEYGNNSQKPRLFQETTTLYSSAMSRVFSGGCVYEFWQNTNGYGLVEMPKHRGDKQIPAHKQNSESDSLIYERRETDRGVLLILRDFVNYKTRLAEIGDIEVEIDEESTEKKKEKQETGTEAIGGWQANLHVPESCVDWVSIKGSFERMKFLW
;
A
#
# COMPACT_ATOMS: atom_id res chain seq x y z
N MET A 1 8.16 6.92 17.90
CA MET A 1 8.87 5.62 17.89
C MET A 1 8.34 4.58 18.86
N ALA A 2 8.15 4.86 20.16
CA ALA A 2 7.69 3.86 21.12
C ALA A 2 6.44 3.06 20.66
N SER A 3 5.45 3.73 20.08
CA SER A 3 4.26 3.06 19.53
C SER A 3 4.57 2.12 18.37
N PHE A 4 5.52 2.46 17.50
CA PHE A 4 5.93 1.59 16.38
C PHE A 4 6.58 0.31 16.89
N PHE A 5 7.51 0.39 17.86
CA PHE A 5 8.12 -0.79 18.47
C PHE A 5 7.08 -1.70 19.12
N LYS A 6 6.17 -1.12 19.91
CA LYS A 6 5.09 -1.88 20.55
C LYS A 6 4.18 -2.59 19.54
N THR A 7 3.84 -1.91 18.44
CA THR A 7 3.05 -2.52 17.36
C THR A 7 3.79 -3.71 16.76
N VAL A 8 5.06 -3.56 16.42
CA VAL A 8 5.88 -4.64 15.87
C VAL A 8 5.97 -5.83 16.83
N ASP A 9 6.29 -5.59 18.11
CA ASP A 9 6.42 -6.65 19.12
C ASP A 9 5.10 -7.40 19.36
N THR A 10 3.98 -6.70 19.22
CA THR A 10 2.65 -7.32 19.34
C THR A 10 2.32 -8.15 18.10
N MET A 11 2.52 -7.58 16.91
CA MET A 11 2.09 -8.19 15.65
C MET A 11 3.02 -9.32 15.19
N ALA A 12 4.29 -9.33 15.62
CA ALA A 12 5.26 -10.39 15.30
C ALA A 12 4.88 -11.76 15.88
N LYS A 13 4.02 -11.79 16.91
CA LYS A 13 3.51 -13.01 17.55
C LYS A 13 2.57 -13.82 16.66
N PHE A 14 1.99 -13.19 15.63
CA PHE A 14 1.04 -13.83 14.75
C PHE A 14 1.75 -14.28 13.46
N PRO A 15 1.76 -15.57 13.13
CA PRO A 15 2.40 -16.08 11.91
C PRO A 15 1.82 -15.49 10.62
N ASN A 16 0.54 -15.12 10.63
CA ASN A 16 -0.18 -14.55 9.49
C ASN A 16 -0.06 -13.02 9.38
N THR A 17 0.72 -12.35 10.24
CA THR A 17 1.06 -10.93 10.02
C THR A 17 2.04 -10.85 8.84
N LEU A 18 1.57 -10.37 7.68
CA LEU A 18 2.39 -10.23 6.48
C LEU A 18 3.58 -9.28 6.68
N GLY A 19 3.33 -8.08 7.21
CA GLY A 19 4.32 -7.04 7.41
C GLY A 19 3.73 -5.82 8.10
N VAL A 20 4.54 -4.76 8.24
CA VAL A 20 4.13 -3.47 8.82
C VAL A 20 4.46 -2.34 7.85
N LEU A 21 3.69 -1.25 7.91
CA LEU A 21 3.96 -0.05 7.12
C LEU A 21 4.64 1.01 8.00
N ALA A 22 5.77 1.54 7.53
CA ALA A 22 6.48 2.65 8.19
C ALA A 22 5.72 3.99 8.06
N GLY A 23 4.84 4.10 7.06
CA GLY A 23 4.01 5.27 6.84
C GLY A 23 2.94 5.02 5.78
N ASN A 24 1.93 5.88 5.80
CA ASN A 24 0.83 5.88 4.84
C ASN A 24 0.66 7.28 4.27
N GLU A 25 0.91 7.44 2.96
CA GLU A 25 0.61 8.63 2.17
C GLU A 25 1.24 9.92 2.70
N LEU A 26 2.38 9.80 3.40
CA LEU A 26 3.06 10.95 3.99
C LEU A 26 3.69 11.86 2.94
N ILE A 27 4.13 11.26 1.82
CA ILE A 27 4.68 11.96 0.67
C ILE A 27 3.59 12.02 -0.40
N ASN A 28 2.93 13.15 -0.52
CA ASN A 28 1.79 13.36 -1.45
C ASN A 28 1.95 14.61 -2.34
N ASN A 29 2.95 15.45 -2.06
CA ASN A 29 3.35 16.58 -2.89
C ASN A 29 4.85 16.88 -2.72
N ASP A 30 5.39 17.79 -3.53
CA ASP A 30 6.84 18.06 -3.55
C ASP A 30 7.34 18.65 -2.23
N ALA A 31 6.52 19.42 -1.52
CA ALA A 31 6.87 19.97 -0.20
C ALA A 31 6.98 18.88 0.90
N THR A 32 6.44 17.68 0.65
CA THR A 32 6.53 16.53 1.56
C THR A 32 7.63 15.53 1.21
N LEU A 33 8.34 15.69 0.08
CA LEU A 33 9.47 14.84 -0.30
C LEU A 33 10.52 14.67 0.81
N PRO A 34 10.86 15.70 1.60
CA PRO A 34 11.83 15.56 2.68
C PRO A 34 11.46 14.53 3.76
N VAL A 35 10.18 14.14 3.86
CA VAL A 35 9.73 13.06 4.77
C VAL A 35 10.35 11.70 4.41
N ALA A 36 10.80 11.50 3.17
CA ALA A 36 11.47 10.26 2.74
C ALA A 36 12.71 9.94 3.60
N ALA A 37 13.49 10.95 3.99
CA ALA A 37 14.65 10.77 4.85
C ALA A 37 14.25 10.28 6.25
N VAL A 38 13.15 10.81 6.79
CA VAL A 38 12.61 10.38 8.09
C VAL A 38 12.06 8.96 8.00
N LEU A 39 11.41 8.58 6.90
CA LEU A 39 10.97 7.21 6.67
C LEU A 39 12.12 6.22 6.71
N LYS A 40 13.27 6.52 6.07
CA LYS A 40 14.48 5.67 6.17
C LYS A 40 14.99 5.53 7.60
N ALA A 41 15.00 6.62 8.38
CA ALA A 41 15.37 6.54 9.80
C ALA A 41 14.40 5.65 10.61
N VAL A 42 13.09 5.75 10.35
CA VAL A 42 12.07 4.90 10.99
C VAL A 42 12.28 3.43 10.63
N VAL A 43 12.50 3.12 9.35
CA VAL A 43 12.79 1.76 8.87
C VAL A 43 14.04 1.21 9.54
N ARG A 44 15.13 1.99 9.54
CA ARG A 44 16.40 1.64 10.20
C ARG A 44 16.19 1.28 11.67
N ASP A 45 15.51 2.14 12.41
CA ASP A 45 15.33 1.96 13.85
C ASP A 45 14.40 0.78 14.17
N LEU A 46 13.36 0.54 13.35
CA LEU A 46 12.49 -0.63 13.46
C LEU A 46 13.23 -1.94 13.16
N LYS A 47 14.00 -1.99 12.07
CA LYS A 47 14.80 -3.17 11.71
C LYS A 47 15.84 -3.47 12.79
N LYS A 48 16.51 -2.45 13.32
CA LYS A 48 17.46 -2.59 14.45
C LYS A 48 16.77 -3.14 15.70
N HIS A 49 15.60 -2.61 16.06
CA HIS A 49 14.82 -3.10 17.20
C HIS A 49 14.43 -4.58 17.02
N MET A 50 13.88 -4.95 15.85
CA MET A 50 13.52 -6.34 15.57
C MET A 50 14.71 -7.29 15.58
N LYS A 51 15.87 -6.86 15.08
CA LYS A 51 17.10 -7.65 15.14
C LYS A 51 17.49 -7.95 16.60
N LEU A 52 17.47 -6.94 17.46
CA LEU A 52 17.76 -7.12 18.90
C LEU A 52 16.73 -8.04 19.59
N GLN A 53 15.44 -7.91 19.26
CA GLN A 53 14.40 -8.81 19.79
C GLN A 53 14.55 -10.24 19.27
N ASN A 54 14.95 -10.42 18.01
CA ASN A 54 15.24 -11.73 17.44
C ASN A 54 16.42 -12.39 18.16
N GLU A 55 17.52 -11.66 18.38
CA GLU A 55 18.70 -12.15 19.11
C GLU A 55 18.39 -12.47 20.59
N ALA A 56 17.55 -11.65 21.23
CA ALA A 56 17.23 -11.81 22.65
C ALA A 56 16.20 -12.90 22.94
N CYS A 57 15.16 -13.04 22.10
CA CYS A 57 14.03 -13.94 22.38
C CYS A 57 13.46 -14.68 21.16
N GLY A 58 14.11 -14.62 20.01
CA GLY A 58 13.65 -15.31 18.80
C GLY A 58 12.41 -14.69 18.15
N GLN A 59 12.10 -13.41 18.43
CA GLN A 59 11.00 -12.70 17.79
C GLN A 59 11.14 -12.73 16.26
N ARG A 60 10.03 -13.00 15.55
CA ARG A 60 10.00 -12.95 14.08
C ARG A 60 10.28 -11.54 13.58
N ILE A 61 11.15 -11.42 12.57
CA ILE A 61 11.41 -10.17 11.87
C ILE A 61 10.29 -9.97 10.84
N LEU A 62 9.54 -8.89 10.97
CA LEU A 62 8.49 -8.50 10.03
C LEU A 62 9.10 -7.67 8.90
N PRO A 63 8.73 -7.89 7.63
CA PRO A 63 9.10 -6.97 6.57
C PRO A 63 8.42 -5.62 6.80
N ILE A 64 9.10 -4.54 6.44
CA ILE A 64 8.63 -3.16 6.58
C ILE A 64 8.42 -2.55 5.20
N GLY A 65 7.22 -2.07 4.93
CA GLY A 65 6.91 -1.38 3.68
C GLY A 65 6.50 0.07 3.86
N TYR A 66 6.16 0.71 2.75
CA TYR A 66 5.59 2.05 2.71
C TYR A 66 4.37 2.06 1.79
N ASN A 67 3.30 2.76 2.22
CA ASN A 67 2.12 2.95 1.38
C ASN A 67 2.12 4.35 0.76
N ALA A 68 2.22 4.41 -0.57
CA ALA A 68 2.23 5.65 -1.32
C ALA A 68 0.82 6.11 -1.73
N ALA A 69 0.67 7.43 -1.86
CA ALA A 69 -0.58 8.09 -2.23
C ALA A 69 -0.98 7.92 -3.71
N THR A 70 -0.07 7.40 -4.54
CA THR A 70 -0.25 7.23 -6.00
C THR A 70 -0.15 8.56 -6.73
N SER A 71 1.08 8.93 -7.10
CA SER A 71 1.37 10.24 -7.70
C SER A 71 2.22 10.15 -8.96
N GLY A 72 1.92 9.17 -9.80
CA GLY A 72 2.55 9.00 -11.11
C GLY A 72 4.08 8.91 -11.00
N ALA A 73 4.79 9.80 -11.68
CA ALA A 73 6.26 9.81 -11.74
C ALA A 73 6.95 9.91 -10.37
N ARG A 74 6.34 10.61 -9.39
CA ARG A 74 6.94 10.76 -8.05
C ARG A 74 7.09 9.44 -7.31
N ASP A 75 6.16 8.50 -7.53
CA ASP A 75 6.20 7.20 -6.85
C ASP A 75 7.49 6.45 -7.18
N LYS A 76 7.97 6.56 -8.43
CA LYS A 76 9.23 5.95 -8.86
C LYS A 76 10.43 6.55 -8.12
N GLU A 77 10.52 7.87 -8.06
CA GLU A 77 11.61 8.57 -7.38
C GLU A 77 11.65 8.28 -5.88
N VAL A 78 10.48 8.23 -5.23
CA VAL A 78 10.36 7.92 -3.80
C VAL A 78 10.70 6.44 -3.54
N LEU A 79 10.22 5.53 -4.39
CA LEU A 79 10.54 4.11 -4.32
C LEU A 79 12.05 3.88 -4.47
N GLU A 80 12.69 4.48 -5.48
CA GLU A 80 14.14 4.41 -5.69
C GLU A 80 14.90 4.93 -4.46
N TYR A 81 14.49 6.08 -3.89
CA TYR A 81 15.12 6.62 -2.68
C TYR A 81 14.96 5.73 -1.44
N LEU A 82 13.77 5.14 -1.24
CA LEU A 82 13.50 4.27 -0.09
C LEU A 82 14.13 2.88 -0.23
N THR A 83 14.57 2.49 -1.43
CA THR A 83 15.19 1.17 -1.69
C THR A 83 16.71 1.23 -1.87
N VAL A 84 17.29 2.38 -2.20
CA VAL A 84 18.76 2.52 -2.32
C VAL A 84 19.46 2.46 -0.96
N GLY A 85 20.64 1.84 -0.92
CA GLY A 85 21.48 1.72 0.28
C GLY A 85 21.42 0.35 0.93
N GLU A 86 21.93 0.24 2.15
CA GLU A 86 22.02 -1.04 2.86
C GLU A 86 20.63 -1.58 3.28
N ASP A 87 20.50 -2.91 3.32
CA ASP A 87 19.26 -3.60 3.68
C ASP A 87 18.67 -3.17 5.02
N HIS A 88 19.52 -2.73 5.96
CA HIS A 88 19.08 -2.34 7.29
C HIS A 88 18.35 -0.99 7.30
N ILE A 89 18.42 -0.18 6.23
CA ILE A 89 17.83 1.17 6.12
C ILE A 89 16.82 1.30 4.95
N SER A 90 16.78 0.32 4.04
CA SER A 90 15.84 0.26 2.91
C SER A 90 14.52 -0.43 3.28
N ILE A 91 13.42 -0.09 2.61
CA ILE A 91 12.13 -0.80 2.77
C ILE A 91 12.18 -2.20 2.13
N ASP A 92 11.35 -3.12 2.63
CA ASP A 92 11.26 -4.52 2.19
C ASP A 92 10.19 -4.76 1.13
N PHE A 93 9.13 -3.93 1.10
CA PHE A 93 8.07 -3.98 0.09
C PHE A 93 7.44 -2.61 -0.12
N TRP A 94 6.82 -2.41 -1.28
CA TRP A 94 6.13 -1.18 -1.62
C TRP A 94 4.65 -1.43 -1.82
N THR A 95 3.82 -0.49 -1.38
CA THR A 95 2.41 -0.50 -1.72
C THR A 95 1.99 0.86 -2.23
N CYS A 96 1.01 0.88 -3.13
CA CYS A 96 0.38 2.09 -3.59
C CYS A 96 -1.11 1.83 -3.75
N LYS A 97 -1.87 2.92 -3.79
CA LYS A 97 -3.27 2.85 -4.17
C LYS A 97 -3.37 2.84 -5.70
N ASN A 98 -4.47 2.40 -6.25
CA ASN A 98 -4.77 2.69 -7.64
C ASN A 98 -6.28 2.69 -7.86
N TYR A 99 -6.81 3.86 -8.17
CA TYR A 99 -8.22 4.05 -8.49
C TYR A 99 -8.42 4.44 -9.96
N ASP A 100 -7.36 4.50 -10.75
CA ASP A 100 -7.44 4.88 -12.17
C ASP A 100 -7.66 3.64 -13.05
N LEU A 101 -7.04 2.51 -12.68
CA LEU A 101 -7.27 1.21 -13.29
C LEU A 101 -8.72 0.77 -13.10
N LYS A 102 -9.50 0.82 -14.19
CA LYS A 102 -10.95 0.51 -14.21
C LYS A 102 -11.32 -0.72 -15.05
N GLY A 103 -10.34 -1.41 -15.62
CA GLY A 103 -10.48 -2.50 -16.60
C GLY A 103 -9.68 -2.23 -17.88
N LEU A 104 -9.56 -3.18 -18.82
CA LEU A 104 -8.86 -2.94 -20.10
C LEU A 104 -9.81 -2.34 -21.15
N SER A 105 -9.62 -1.06 -21.42
CA SER A 105 -10.16 -0.27 -22.52
C SER A 105 -9.01 0.51 -23.18
N ASP A 106 -9.25 1.13 -24.34
CA ASP A 106 -8.21 1.95 -25.01
C ASP A 106 -7.69 3.10 -24.13
N VAL A 107 -8.52 3.65 -23.24
CA VAL A 107 -8.16 4.78 -22.36
C VAL A 107 -7.32 4.32 -21.17
N THR A 108 -7.70 3.20 -20.55
CA THR A 108 -7.00 2.62 -19.38
C THR A 108 -5.70 1.91 -19.76
N ARG A 109 -5.46 1.67 -21.06
CA ARG A 109 -4.20 1.09 -21.54
C ARG A 109 -3.00 1.96 -21.18
N LEU A 110 -3.15 3.28 -21.25
CA LEU A 110 -2.08 4.21 -20.85
C LEU A 110 -1.76 4.12 -19.36
N GLU A 111 -2.77 3.99 -18.50
CA GLU A 111 -2.60 3.85 -17.05
C GLU A 111 -1.97 2.50 -16.70
N TYR A 112 -2.36 1.44 -17.41
CA TYR A 112 -1.78 0.12 -17.31
C TYR A 112 -0.29 0.11 -17.71
N ASP A 113 0.02 0.69 -18.87
CA ASP A 113 1.39 0.77 -19.38
C ASP A 113 2.28 1.63 -18.46
N ASP A 114 1.75 2.75 -17.92
CA ASP A 114 2.45 3.57 -16.93
C ASP A 114 2.76 2.79 -15.64
N LEU A 115 1.78 2.05 -15.10
CA LEU A 115 1.99 1.22 -13.91
C LEU A 115 3.09 0.18 -14.13
N LEU A 116 3.04 -0.56 -15.24
CA LEU A 116 4.08 -1.54 -15.56
C LEU A 116 5.44 -0.85 -15.72
N HIS A 117 5.50 0.24 -16.49
CA HIS A 117 6.75 0.96 -16.75
C HIS A 117 7.41 1.49 -15.47
N ARG A 118 6.61 1.97 -14.51
CA ARG A 118 7.14 2.47 -13.23
C ARG A 118 7.78 1.38 -12.37
N PHE A 119 7.26 0.16 -12.42
CA PHE A 119 7.55 -0.87 -11.42
C PHE A 119 8.27 -2.12 -11.94
N THR A 120 8.38 -2.30 -13.27
CA THR A 120 8.99 -3.50 -13.89
C THR A 120 10.42 -3.78 -13.42
N ASN A 121 11.20 -2.75 -13.10
CA ASN A 121 12.61 -2.87 -12.73
C ASN A 121 12.86 -2.88 -11.21
N THR A 122 11.80 -2.91 -10.40
CA THR A 122 11.91 -2.89 -8.95
C THR A 122 12.29 -4.27 -8.42
N CYS A 123 13.19 -4.30 -7.41
CA CYS A 123 13.71 -5.54 -6.83
C CYS A 123 13.01 -5.94 -5.52
N ILE A 124 11.93 -5.27 -5.14
CA ILE A 124 11.14 -5.59 -3.93
C ILE A 124 9.69 -5.90 -4.32
N PRO A 125 8.95 -6.70 -3.55
CA PRO A 125 7.53 -6.94 -3.81
C PRO A 125 6.72 -5.65 -3.82
N ILE A 126 5.76 -5.58 -4.75
CA ILE A 126 4.85 -4.45 -4.94
C ILE A 126 3.43 -4.98 -4.95
N PHE A 127 2.50 -4.35 -4.24
CA PHE A 127 1.08 -4.70 -4.37
C PHE A 127 0.20 -3.47 -4.19
N LEU A 128 -1.03 -3.55 -4.71
CA LEU A 128 -2.01 -2.48 -4.54
C LEU A 128 -2.60 -2.55 -3.12
N SER A 129 -2.31 -1.57 -2.28
CA SER A 129 -2.91 -1.49 -0.94
C SER A 129 -4.40 -1.18 -0.99
N GLU A 130 -4.82 -0.45 -2.01
CA GLU A 130 -6.22 -0.10 -2.27
C GLU A 130 -6.47 -0.02 -3.77
N TYR A 131 -7.55 -0.62 -4.24
CA TYR A 131 -8.14 -0.37 -5.56
C TYR A 131 -9.66 -0.54 -5.50
N GLY A 132 -10.35 -0.29 -6.61
CA GLY A 132 -11.79 -0.47 -6.72
C GLY A 132 -12.54 0.84 -6.87
N ASN A 133 -12.24 1.58 -7.94
CA ASN A 133 -12.84 2.86 -8.27
C ASN A 133 -14.37 2.81 -8.20
N ASN A 134 -14.98 3.76 -7.50
CA ASN A 134 -16.43 3.76 -7.27
C ASN A 134 -17.20 4.83 -8.05
N SER A 135 -16.60 5.44 -9.10
CA SER A 135 -17.26 6.46 -9.93
C SER A 135 -18.44 5.91 -10.73
N GLN A 136 -18.45 4.59 -10.96
CA GLN A 136 -19.60 3.87 -11.52
C GLN A 136 -20.03 2.79 -10.52
N LYS A 137 -21.34 2.71 -10.25
CA LYS A 137 -21.92 1.75 -9.30
C LYS A 137 -23.07 0.97 -9.94
N PRO A 138 -23.22 -0.33 -9.61
CA PRO A 138 -22.29 -1.13 -8.79
C PRO A 138 -20.95 -1.34 -9.51
N ARG A 139 -19.87 -1.47 -8.74
CA ARG A 139 -18.51 -1.69 -9.29
C ARG A 139 -18.42 -3.04 -9.97
N LEU A 140 -17.83 -3.09 -11.16
CA LEU A 140 -17.68 -4.33 -11.94
C LEU A 140 -16.36 -5.06 -11.65
N PHE A 141 -15.40 -4.40 -11.01
CA PHE A 141 -14.11 -4.94 -10.58
C PHE A 141 -13.28 -5.57 -11.72
N GLN A 142 -13.39 -5.06 -12.95
CA GLN A 142 -12.65 -5.55 -14.11
C GLN A 142 -11.13 -5.40 -13.94
N GLU A 143 -10.71 -4.37 -13.21
CA GLU A 143 -9.33 -4.16 -12.79
C GLU A 143 -8.76 -5.32 -11.96
N THR A 144 -9.61 -6.09 -11.27
CA THR A 144 -9.17 -7.30 -10.53
C THR A 144 -8.58 -8.31 -11.50
N THR A 145 -9.30 -8.65 -12.59
CA THR A 145 -8.77 -9.58 -13.59
C THR A 145 -7.51 -9.05 -14.27
N THR A 146 -7.42 -7.73 -14.48
CA THR A 146 -6.22 -7.10 -15.03
C THR A 146 -5.02 -7.22 -14.09
N LEU A 147 -5.20 -6.99 -12.80
CA LEU A 147 -4.15 -7.08 -11.78
C LEU A 147 -3.51 -8.47 -11.70
N TYR A 148 -4.29 -9.51 -11.99
CA TYR A 148 -3.81 -10.89 -11.99
C TYR A 148 -3.56 -11.45 -13.41
N SER A 149 -3.54 -10.59 -14.43
CA SER A 149 -3.05 -10.97 -15.75
C SER A 149 -1.55 -11.30 -15.71
N SER A 150 -1.08 -12.16 -16.63
CA SER A 150 0.33 -12.58 -16.71
C SER A 150 1.34 -11.41 -16.69
N ALA A 151 1.02 -10.31 -17.38
CA ALA A 151 1.92 -9.15 -17.41
C ALA A 151 1.92 -8.36 -16.09
N MET A 152 0.77 -8.23 -15.41
CA MET A 152 0.72 -7.56 -14.09
C MET A 152 1.28 -8.44 -12.98
N SER A 153 1.03 -9.74 -12.99
CA SER A 153 1.51 -10.66 -11.94
C SER A 153 3.03 -10.81 -11.91
N ARG A 154 3.71 -10.52 -13.02
CA ARG A 154 5.18 -10.41 -13.09
C ARG A 154 5.74 -9.19 -12.34
N VAL A 155 4.92 -8.18 -12.07
CA VAL A 155 5.33 -6.92 -11.43
C VAL A 155 4.68 -6.73 -10.07
N PHE A 156 3.39 -7.07 -9.94
CA PHE A 156 2.57 -6.89 -8.75
C PHE A 156 2.24 -8.23 -8.09
N SER A 157 2.41 -8.29 -6.78
CA SER A 157 2.02 -9.39 -5.90
C SER A 157 0.53 -9.33 -5.50
N GLY A 158 -0.34 -8.83 -6.38
CA GLY A 158 -1.78 -8.70 -6.15
C GLY A 158 -2.21 -7.37 -5.50
N GLY A 159 -3.31 -7.39 -4.74
CA GLY A 159 -3.80 -6.20 -4.06
C GLY A 159 -5.12 -6.37 -3.29
N CYS A 160 -5.51 -5.32 -2.57
CA CYS A 160 -6.71 -5.28 -1.71
C CYS A 160 -7.77 -4.31 -2.23
N VAL A 161 -9.03 -4.78 -2.37
CA VAL A 161 -10.17 -3.90 -2.66
C VAL A 161 -10.44 -3.00 -1.46
N TYR A 162 -10.58 -1.71 -1.72
CA TYR A 162 -11.08 -0.73 -0.75
C TYR A 162 -12.59 -0.58 -0.89
N GLU A 163 -13.42 -0.85 0.12
CA GLU A 163 -13.13 -1.44 1.43
C GLU A 163 -14.26 -2.40 1.83
N PHE A 164 -14.10 -3.15 2.92
CA PHE A 164 -15.09 -4.15 3.31
C PHE A 164 -16.40 -3.52 3.79
N TRP A 165 -16.34 -2.53 4.70
CA TRP A 165 -17.53 -1.94 5.32
C TRP A 165 -17.99 -0.68 4.59
N GLN A 166 -19.29 -0.59 4.32
CA GLN A 166 -19.89 0.59 3.72
C GLN A 166 -19.87 1.77 4.69
N ASN A 167 -19.24 2.84 4.23
CA ASN A 167 -19.21 4.12 4.89
C ASN A 167 -19.73 5.22 3.93
N THR A 168 -19.78 6.47 4.38
CA THR A 168 -20.22 7.61 3.57
C THR A 168 -19.30 7.91 2.39
N ASN A 169 -18.16 7.25 2.24
CA ASN A 169 -17.34 7.29 1.03
C ASN A 169 -17.89 6.39 -0.10
N GLY A 170 -18.79 5.45 0.21
CA GLY A 170 -19.44 4.57 -0.73
C GLY A 170 -18.54 3.47 -1.31
N TYR A 171 -17.53 3.01 -0.58
CA TYR A 171 -16.60 1.97 -1.05
C TYR A 171 -16.84 0.58 -0.48
N GLY A 172 -17.85 0.40 0.38
CA GLY A 172 -18.10 -0.85 1.06
C GLY A 172 -18.56 -1.99 0.16
N LEU A 173 -18.31 -3.22 0.62
CA LEU A 173 -18.88 -4.44 0.07
C LEU A 173 -20.10 -4.91 0.89
N VAL A 174 -20.13 -4.60 2.18
CA VAL A 174 -21.23 -4.95 3.09
C VAL A 174 -21.57 -3.78 4.00
N GLU A 175 -22.80 -3.71 4.46
CA GLU A 175 -23.24 -2.74 5.47
C GLU A 175 -23.96 -3.45 6.61
N MET A 176 -23.72 -3.02 7.84
CA MET A 176 -24.54 -3.44 8.98
C MET A 176 -25.27 -2.19 9.52
N PRO A 177 -26.51 -1.94 9.06
CA PRO A 177 -27.30 -0.82 9.57
C PRO A 177 -27.49 -0.97 11.07
N LYS A 178 -27.40 0.15 11.78
CA LYS A 178 -27.68 0.16 13.22
C LYS A 178 -29.15 -0.19 13.48
N HIS A 179 -29.43 -0.76 14.65
CA HIS A 179 -30.77 -1.24 15.03
C HIS A 179 -31.86 -0.16 14.90
N ARG A 180 -33.10 -0.62 14.64
CA ARG A 180 -34.32 0.21 14.64
C ARG A 180 -34.42 0.97 15.98
N GLY A 181 -34.07 2.25 15.97
CA GLY A 181 -34.02 3.11 17.16
C GLY A 181 -32.93 4.17 17.05
N ASP A 182 -31.86 3.88 16.29
CA ASP A 182 -30.82 4.87 16.01
C ASP A 182 -31.28 5.81 14.88
N LYS A 183 -31.20 7.13 15.09
CA LYS A 183 -31.65 8.13 14.10
C LYS A 183 -30.70 8.30 12.92
N GLN A 184 -29.66 7.47 12.83
CA GLN A 184 -28.64 7.58 11.82
C GLN A 184 -29.10 6.92 10.52
N ILE A 185 -29.08 7.69 9.44
CA ILE A 185 -29.40 7.22 8.10
C ILE A 185 -28.34 6.16 7.70
N PRO A 186 -28.72 5.00 7.13
CA PRO A 186 -27.77 4.03 6.60
C PRO A 186 -26.76 4.67 5.63
N ALA A 187 -25.53 4.19 5.59
CA ALA A 187 -24.44 4.81 4.84
C ALA A 187 -24.74 4.87 3.34
N HIS A 188 -25.29 3.80 2.75
CA HIS A 188 -25.77 3.83 1.36
C HIS A 188 -26.78 4.95 1.10
N LYS A 189 -27.74 5.18 2.00
CA LYS A 189 -28.76 6.23 1.83
C LYS A 189 -28.20 7.65 1.95
N GLN A 190 -27.13 7.85 2.72
CA GLN A 190 -26.48 9.15 2.84
C GLN A 190 -25.78 9.57 1.53
N ASN A 191 -25.29 8.60 0.76
CA ASN A 191 -24.61 8.84 -0.51
C ASN A 191 -25.57 8.94 -1.70
N SER A 192 -26.88 9.08 -1.44
CA SER A 192 -27.93 8.98 -2.45
C SER A 192 -27.91 7.64 -3.22
N GLU A 193 -27.30 6.61 -2.65
CA GLU A 193 -27.33 5.28 -3.25
C GLU A 193 -28.69 4.62 -3.01
N SER A 194 -29.15 3.93 -4.05
CA SER A 194 -30.45 3.28 -4.04
C SER A 194 -30.39 1.95 -3.29
N ASP A 195 -31.52 1.57 -2.67
CA ASP A 195 -31.74 0.21 -2.16
C ASP A 195 -31.52 -0.86 -3.25
N SER A 196 -31.47 -0.47 -4.54
CA SER A 196 -31.08 -1.35 -5.66
C SER A 196 -29.65 -1.90 -5.57
N LEU A 197 -28.75 -1.27 -4.80
CA LEU A 197 -27.40 -1.78 -4.56
C LEU A 197 -27.36 -2.94 -3.54
N ILE A 198 -28.43 -3.16 -2.79
CA ILE A 198 -28.52 -4.28 -1.85
C ILE A 198 -28.81 -5.54 -2.65
N TYR A 199 -27.92 -6.53 -2.51
CA TYR A 199 -28.08 -7.84 -3.13
C TYR A 199 -28.81 -8.82 -2.21
N GLU A 200 -28.38 -8.91 -0.94
CA GLU A 200 -28.93 -9.85 0.04
C GLU A 200 -29.04 -9.16 1.42
N ARG A 201 -30.06 -9.55 2.19
CA ARG A 201 -30.18 -9.22 3.62
C ARG A 201 -30.04 -10.51 4.41
N ARG A 202 -29.12 -10.53 5.36
CA ARG A 202 -28.84 -11.70 6.20
C ARG A 202 -29.00 -11.35 7.67
N GLU A 203 -29.88 -12.08 8.36
CA GLU A 203 -30.02 -11.96 9.81
C GLU A 203 -28.81 -12.59 10.51
N THR A 204 -28.24 -11.88 11.47
CA THR A 204 -27.15 -12.35 12.32
C THR A 204 -27.50 -12.10 13.79
N ASP A 205 -26.75 -12.70 14.70
CA ASP A 205 -26.84 -12.43 16.14
C ASP A 205 -26.57 -10.95 16.50
N ARG A 206 -25.90 -10.21 15.59
CA ARG A 206 -25.57 -8.78 15.74
C ARG A 206 -26.48 -7.83 14.95
N GLY A 207 -27.50 -8.36 14.28
CA GLY A 207 -28.44 -7.59 13.46
C GLY A 207 -28.41 -7.96 11.97
N VAL A 208 -29.02 -7.12 11.14
CA VAL A 208 -29.14 -7.36 9.69
C VAL A 208 -27.83 -6.96 9.00
N LEU A 209 -27.17 -7.92 8.36
CA LEU A 209 -26.08 -7.67 7.42
C LEU A 209 -26.65 -7.48 6.02
N LEU A 210 -26.37 -6.34 5.40
CA LEU A 210 -26.64 -6.07 3.99
C LEU A 210 -25.41 -6.44 3.18
N ILE A 211 -25.57 -7.37 2.25
CA ILE A 211 -24.55 -7.68 1.25
C ILE A 211 -24.85 -6.83 0.03
N LEU A 212 -23.88 -6.02 -0.40
CA LEU A 212 -24.03 -5.12 -1.54
C LEU A 212 -23.67 -5.84 -2.84
N ARG A 213 -24.18 -5.36 -3.98
CA ARG A 213 -23.87 -5.90 -5.31
C ARG A 213 -22.37 -5.93 -5.60
N ASP A 214 -21.63 -4.96 -5.07
CA ASP A 214 -20.16 -4.90 -5.18
C ASP A 214 -19.50 -6.16 -4.60
N PHE A 215 -19.99 -6.69 -3.48
CA PHE A 215 -19.46 -7.94 -2.91
C PHE A 215 -19.59 -9.10 -3.89
N VAL A 216 -20.76 -9.21 -4.55
CA VAL A 216 -21.04 -10.30 -5.51
C VAL A 216 -20.20 -10.14 -6.78
N ASN A 217 -20.08 -8.92 -7.29
CA ASN A 217 -19.26 -8.64 -8.46
C ASN A 217 -17.78 -8.94 -8.17
N TYR A 218 -17.26 -8.49 -7.03
CA TYR A 218 -15.88 -8.77 -6.65
C TYR A 218 -15.63 -10.27 -6.46
N LYS A 219 -16.52 -10.98 -5.75
CA LYS A 219 -16.45 -12.44 -5.60
C LYS A 219 -16.45 -13.16 -6.96
N THR A 220 -17.26 -12.70 -7.91
CA THR A 220 -17.33 -13.26 -9.26
C THR A 220 -16.01 -13.05 -10.00
N ARG A 221 -15.45 -11.84 -9.97
CA ARG A 221 -14.14 -11.53 -10.59
C ARG A 221 -12.99 -12.32 -9.97
N LEU A 222 -13.01 -12.52 -8.65
CA LEU A 222 -12.03 -13.37 -7.98
C LEU A 222 -12.08 -14.81 -8.47
N ALA A 223 -13.28 -15.35 -8.69
CA ALA A 223 -13.45 -16.72 -9.18
C ALA A 223 -13.00 -16.90 -10.65
N GLU A 224 -12.97 -15.83 -11.45
CA GLU A 224 -12.52 -15.86 -12.85
C GLU A 224 -10.99 -15.98 -13.01
N ILE A 225 -10.22 -15.57 -12.00
CA ILE A 225 -8.74 -15.51 -12.09
C ILE A 225 -8.10 -16.90 -12.15
N GLY A 226 -8.79 -17.94 -11.68
CA GLY A 226 -8.27 -19.31 -11.67
C GLY A 226 -6.96 -19.44 -10.87
N ASP A 227 -6.18 -20.49 -11.17
CA ASP A 227 -4.84 -20.66 -10.62
C ASP A 227 -3.87 -19.74 -11.40
N ILE A 228 -3.22 -18.82 -10.68
CA ILE A 228 -2.18 -17.98 -11.27
C ILE A 228 -0.90 -18.81 -11.31
N GLU A 229 -0.41 -19.11 -12.52
CA GLU A 229 0.89 -19.74 -12.70
C GLU A 229 1.98 -18.81 -12.15
N VAL A 230 2.66 -19.26 -11.09
CA VAL A 230 3.85 -18.59 -10.56
C VAL A 230 5.05 -19.15 -11.32
N GLU A 231 5.47 -18.47 -12.36
CA GLU A 231 6.80 -18.69 -12.95
C GLU A 231 7.84 -18.20 -11.94
N ILE A 232 8.42 -19.12 -11.16
CA ILE A 232 9.57 -18.81 -10.30
C ILE A 232 10.78 -18.67 -11.23
N ASP A 233 11.04 -17.44 -11.66
CA ASP A 233 12.20 -17.13 -12.48
C ASP A 233 13.44 -17.03 -11.56
N GLU A 234 14.22 -18.13 -11.48
CA GLU A 234 15.40 -18.24 -10.62
C GLU A 234 16.44 -17.12 -10.90
N GLU A 235 16.44 -16.58 -12.12
CA GLU A 235 17.31 -15.50 -12.61
C GLU A 235 17.09 -14.15 -11.89
N SER A 236 15.89 -13.92 -11.34
CA SER A 236 15.56 -12.71 -10.57
C SER A 236 16.28 -12.64 -9.21
N THR A 237 16.65 -13.81 -8.66
CA THR A 237 17.35 -13.94 -7.38
C THR A 237 18.82 -13.51 -7.48
N GLU A 238 19.43 -13.66 -8.65
CA GLU A 238 20.82 -13.25 -8.93
C GLU A 238 20.93 -11.75 -9.22
N LYS A 239 19.97 -11.16 -9.96
CA LYS A 239 19.90 -9.70 -10.20
C LYS A 239 19.77 -8.88 -8.90
N LYS A 240 19.13 -9.44 -7.87
CA LYS A 240 19.07 -8.84 -6.52
C LYS A 240 20.46 -8.65 -5.89
N LYS A 241 21.40 -9.58 -6.15
CA LYS A 241 22.78 -9.53 -5.62
C LYS A 241 23.66 -8.58 -6.44
N GLU A 242 23.55 -8.55 -7.76
CA GLU A 242 24.39 -7.68 -8.61
C GLU A 242 24.03 -6.18 -8.52
N LYS A 243 22.74 -5.83 -8.36
CA LYS A 243 22.31 -4.44 -8.13
C LYS A 243 22.60 -3.93 -6.70
N GLN A 244 22.79 -4.84 -5.74
CA GLN A 244 23.28 -4.48 -4.39
C GLN A 244 24.76 -4.04 -4.43
N GLU A 245 25.55 -4.52 -5.39
CA GLU A 245 26.97 -4.19 -5.54
C GLU A 245 27.24 -3.02 -6.49
N THR A 246 26.29 -2.64 -7.35
CA THR A 246 26.46 -1.55 -8.32
C THR A 246 25.28 -0.58 -8.29
N GLY A 247 25.44 0.57 -7.64
CA GLY A 247 24.36 1.55 -7.59
C GLY A 247 24.61 2.85 -6.82
N THR A 248 25.82 3.39 -6.86
CA THR A 248 25.97 4.85 -6.71
C THR A 248 25.49 5.45 -8.03
N GLU A 249 24.57 6.42 -7.98
CA GLU A 249 24.00 7.19 -9.11
C GLU A 249 22.63 6.72 -9.63
N ALA A 250 21.58 7.07 -8.88
CA ALA A 250 20.34 7.59 -9.44
C ALA A 250 19.81 8.66 -8.49
N ILE A 251 20.54 9.78 -8.41
CA ILE A 251 20.22 10.88 -7.51
C ILE A 251 19.51 11.95 -8.34
N GLY A 252 18.17 11.96 -8.32
CA GLY A 252 17.41 13.14 -8.74
C GLY A 252 17.75 14.36 -7.89
N GLY A 253 17.35 15.56 -8.32
CA GLY A 253 17.81 16.81 -7.72
C GLY A 253 17.49 16.99 -6.23
N TRP A 254 16.41 16.38 -5.72
CA TRP A 254 16.03 16.51 -4.30
C TRP A 254 16.68 15.46 -3.40
N GLN A 255 16.97 14.27 -3.93
CA GLN A 255 17.54 13.15 -3.17
C GLN A 255 18.94 13.46 -2.64
N ALA A 256 19.75 14.21 -3.39
CA ALA A 256 21.13 14.58 -3.03
C ALA A 256 21.22 15.39 -1.72
N ASN A 257 20.17 16.17 -1.44
CA ASN A 257 20.15 17.14 -0.35
C ASN A 257 19.54 16.57 0.94
N LEU A 258 19.11 15.31 0.93
CA LEU A 258 18.46 14.68 2.06
C LEU A 258 19.42 13.85 2.89
N HIS A 259 19.58 14.25 4.14
CA HIS A 259 20.30 13.48 5.14
C HIS A 259 19.32 12.68 6.01
N VAL A 260 19.53 11.36 6.10
CA VAL A 260 18.74 10.52 7.01
C VAL A 260 19.09 10.88 8.46
N PRO A 261 18.13 11.29 9.30
CA PRO A 261 18.41 11.67 10.68
C PRO A 261 19.08 10.53 11.48
N GLU A 262 19.99 10.89 12.39
CA GLU A 262 20.61 9.92 13.31
C GLU A 262 19.58 9.26 14.24
N SER A 263 18.48 9.94 14.54
CA SER A 263 17.38 9.40 15.34
C SER A 263 16.07 10.06 14.96
N CYS A 264 15.01 9.26 14.86
CA CYS A 264 13.64 9.74 14.70
C CYS A 264 12.93 10.04 16.04
N VAL A 265 13.70 10.11 17.14
CA VAL A 265 13.21 10.46 18.49
C VAL A 265 13.34 11.96 18.76
N ASP A 266 14.28 12.66 18.11
CA ASP A 266 14.48 14.11 18.29
C ASP A 266 13.83 14.95 17.18
N TRP A 267 12.51 15.12 17.29
CA TRP A 267 11.72 15.91 16.34
C TRP A 267 12.11 17.40 16.30
N VAL A 268 12.71 17.94 17.37
CA VAL A 268 13.11 19.36 17.44
C VAL A 268 14.30 19.60 16.52
N SER A 269 15.30 18.72 16.57
CA SER A 269 16.45 18.75 15.66
C SER A 269 16.04 18.53 14.20
N ILE A 270 15.12 17.59 13.96
CA ILE A 270 14.56 17.30 12.62
C ILE A 270 13.82 18.51 12.04
N LYS A 271 12.99 19.21 12.83
CA LYS A 271 12.24 20.39 12.39
C LYS A 271 13.18 21.53 11.95
N GLY A 272 14.27 21.76 12.69
CA GLY A 272 15.28 22.76 12.32
C GLY A 272 16.04 22.43 11.03
N SER A 273 16.16 21.15 10.68
CA SER A 273 16.75 20.72 9.40
C SER A 273 15.79 20.95 8.22
N PHE A 274 14.48 20.70 8.40
CA PHE A 274 13.47 21.00 7.39
C PHE A 274 13.29 22.51 7.13
N GLU A 275 13.38 23.33 8.17
CA GLU A 275 13.32 24.80 8.02
C GLU A 275 14.53 25.33 7.25
N ARG A 276 15.72 24.74 7.41
CA ARG A 276 16.92 25.11 6.65
C ARG A 276 16.86 24.72 5.18
N MET A 277 16.19 23.64 4.84
CA MET A 277 15.97 23.24 3.43
C MET A 277 15.00 24.19 2.69
N LYS A 278 14.12 24.91 3.38
CA LYS A 278 13.22 25.90 2.75
C LYS A 278 13.95 27.13 2.20
N PHE A 279 15.22 27.34 2.56
CA PHE A 279 16.03 28.49 2.10
C PHE A 279 16.99 28.14 0.96
N LEU A 280 16.91 26.93 0.41
CA LEU A 280 17.77 26.45 -0.69
C LEU A 280 17.02 26.29 -2.03
N TRP A 281 15.81 26.86 -2.14
CA TRP A 281 15.03 26.97 -3.38
C TRP A 281 14.57 28.40 -3.60
#